data_AF-X0WCF5-F1
#
_entry.id   AF-X0WCF5-F1
#
_cell.length_a   1.000
_cell.length_b   1.000
_cell.length_c   1.000
_cell.angle_alpha   90.00
_cell.angle_beta   90.00
_cell.angle_gamma   90.00
#
_symmetry.space_group_name_H-M   'P 1'
#
loop_
_entity.id
_entity.type
_entity.pdbx_description
1 polymer ?
#
loop_
_entity_poly.entity_id
_entity_poly.type
_entity_poly.pdbx_seq_one_letter_code
_entity_poly.pdbx_strand_id
1 'polypeptide(L)' 'MISRRDVKETLTGYLRELHLPTFRESFEDLAHRAVQETLSYEQYLLELSERECQVREANRIERLLRQSRLPLEK' A
#
# COMPACT_ATOMS: atom_id res chain seq x y z
N MET A 1 -16.74 -23.03 1.84
CA MET A 1 -15.29 -23.17 2.09
C MET A 1 -14.62 -22.18 1.16
N ILE A 2 -14.17 -21.03 1.66
CA ILE A 2 -13.62 -19.96 0.81
C ILE A 2 -12.23 -20.41 0.38
N SER A 3 -12.04 -20.60 -0.93
CA SER A 3 -10.77 -21.05 -1.47
C SER A 3 -9.75 -19.91 -1.39
N ARG A 4 -8.47 -20.23 -1.22
CA ARG A 4 -7.38 -19.23 -1.04
C ARG A 4 -7.30 -18.21 -2.17
N ARG A 5 -7.79 -18.57 -3.37
CA ARG A 5 -7.91 -17.68 -4.54
C ARG A 5 -9.05 -16.67 -4.39
N ASP A 6 -10.19 -17.09 -3.87
CA ASP A 6 -11.35 -16.21 -3.61
C ASP A 6 -11.04 -15.14 -2.58
N VAL A 7 -10.19 -15.44 -1.59
CA VAL A 7 -9.76 -14.45 -0.59
C VAL A 7 -8.99 -13.32 -1.27
N LYS A 8 -8.03 -13.63 -2.14
CA LYS A 8 -7.27 -12.60 -2.87
C LYS A 8 -8.16 -11.77 -3.80
N GLU A 9 -9.09 -12.38 -4.51
CA GLU A 9 -10.02 -11.66 -5.39
C GLU A 9 -10.97 -10.76 -4.60
N THR A 10 -11.54 -11.28 -3.52
CA THR A 10 -12.45 -10.51 -2.64
C THR A 10 -11.72 -9.33 -2.02
N LEU A 11 -10.52 -9.56 -1.51
CA LEU A 11 -9.68 -8.53 -0.91
C LEU A 11 -9.29 -7.49 -1.96
N THR A 12 -8.91 -7.92 -3.17
CA THR A 12 -8.68 -7.03 -4.32
C THR A 12 -9.91 -6.20 -4.69
N GLY A 13 -11.12 -6.78 -4.61
CA GLY A 13 -12.38 -6.08 -4.81
C GLY A 13 -12.59 -4.95 -3.81
N TYR A 14 -12.45 -5.25 -2.51
CA TYR A 14 -12.55 -4.25 -1.44
C TYR A 14 -11.47 -3.17 -1.54
N LEU A 15 -10.23 -3.54 -1.86
CA LEU A 15 -9.14 -2.57 -2.06
C LEU A 15 -9.40 -1.65 -3.24
N ARG A 16 -10.02 -2.16 -4.31
CA ARG A 16 -10.43 -1.35 -5.45
C ARG A 16 -11.52 -0.36 -5.07
N GLU A 17 -12.49 -0.78 -4.27
CA GLU A 17 -13.58 0.07 -3.76
C GLU A 17 -13.07 1.15 -2.80
N LEU A 18 -12.10 0.81 -1.94
CA LEU A 18 -11.42 1.76 -1.06
C LEU A 18 -10.38 2.64 -1.77
N HIS A 19 -10.19 2.45 -3.08
CA HIS A 19 -9.18 3.13 -3.89
C HIS A 19 -7.76 3.00 -3.31
N LEU A 20 -7.37 1.80 -2.88
CA LEU A 20 -6.06 1.50 -2.29
C LEU A 20 -5.18 0.70 -3.30
N PRO A 21 -4.66 1.35 -4.37
CA PRO A 21 -3.89 0.66 -5.39
C PRO A 21 -2.54 0.14 -4.88
N THR A 22 -1.88 0.89 -3.99
CA THR A 22 -0.58 0.50 -3.43
C THR A 22 -0.72 -0.73 -2.55
N PHE A 23 -1.80 -0.79 -1.77
CA PHE A 23 -2.16 -1.93 -0.93
C PHE A 23 -2.35 -3.19 -1.78
N ARG A 24 -2.98 -3.08 -2.96
CA ARG A 24 -3.17 -4.20 -3.90
C ARG A 24 -1.85 -4.69 -4.51
N GLU A 25 -0.91 -3.81 -4.80
CA GLU A 25 0.39 -4.23 -5.36
C GLU A 25 1.34 -4.72 -4.26
N SER A 26 1.29 -4.11 -3.08
CA SER A 26 2.23 -4.37 -1.99
C SER A 26 1.80 -5.53 -1.08
N PHE A 27 0.51 -5.95 -1.06
CA PHE A 27 0.07 -6.99 -0.13
C PHE A 27 0.74 -8.35 -0.37
N GLU A 28 0.99 -8.73 -1.63
CA GLU A 28 1.67 -9.99 -1.92
C GLU A 28 3.13 -9.93 -1.47
N ASP A 29 3.84 -8.88 -1.84
CA ASP A 29 5.24 -8.67 -1.45
C ASP A 29 5.40 -8.62 0.07
N LEU A 30 4.54 -7.86 0.77
CA LEU A 30 4.57 -7.76 2.23
C LEU A 30 4.15 -9.07 2.89
N ALA A 31 3.23 -9.83 2.31
CA ALA A 31 2.85 -11.14 2.86
C ALA A 31 4.02 -12.13 2.72
N HIS A 32 4.72 -12.08 1.58
CA HIS A 32 5.93 -12.87 1.36
C HIS A 32 7.04 -12.48 2.34
N ARG A 33 7.29 -11.17 2.52
CA ARG A 33 8.25 -10.68 3.52
C ARG A 33 7.86 -11.04 4.94
N ALA A 34 6.61 -10.89 5.32
CA ALA A 34 6.14 -11.24 6.65
C ALA A 34 6.32 -12.73 6.95
N VAL A 35 6.11 -13.60 5.97
CA VAL A 35 6.40 -15.03 6.11
C VAL A 35 7.90 -15.30 6.20
N GLN A 36 8.73 -14.60 5.41
CA GLN A 36 10.19 -14.76 5.42
C GLN A 36 10.85 -14.23 6.70
N GLU A 37 10.43 -13.06 7.16
CA GLU A 37 10.96 -12.37 8.34
C GLU A 37 10.23 -12.81 9.62
N THR A 38 9.23 -13.70 9.51
CA THR A 38 8.39 -14.16 10.63
C THR A 38 7.72 -12.99 11.37
N LEU A 39 7.34 -11.95 10.63
CA LEU A 39 6.70 -10.76 11.18
C LEU A 39 5.35 -11.11 11.80
N SER A 40 5.04 -10.45 12.91
CA SER A 40 3.71 -10.51 13.51
C SER A 40 2.66 -9.98 12.54
N TYR A 41 1.45 -10.56 12.58
CA TYR A 41 0.32 -10.11 11.76
C TYR A 41 0.04 -8.61 11.92
N GLU A 42 0.26 -8.06 13.12
CA GLU A 42 0.13 -6.63 13.42
C GLU A 42 1.16 -5.78 12.68
N GLN A 43 2.42 -6.23 12.64
CA GLN A 43 3.49 -5.52 11.92
C GLN A 43 3.24 -5.53 10.42
N TYR A 44 2.80 -6.68 9.88
CA TYR A 44 2.39 -6.79 8.49
C TYR A 44 1.26 -5.82 8.13
N LEU A 45 0.18 -5.77 8.93
CA LEU A 45 -0.94 -4.86 8.69
C LEU A 45 -0.54 -3.39 8.83
N LEU A 46 0.34 -3.09 9.79
CA LEU A 46 0.87 -1.75 9.99
C LEU A 46 1.69 -1.29 8.79
N GLU A 47 2.66 -2.10 8.33
CA GLU A 47 3.53 -1.76 7.21
C GLU A 47 2.72 -1.59 5.90
N LEU A 48 1.71 -2.42 5.69
CA LEU A 48 0.80 -2.26 4.55
C LEU A 48 0.05 -0.93 4.56
N SER A 49 -0.51 -0.61 5.72
CA SER A 49 -1.31 0.62 5.91
C SER A 49 -0.42 1.85 5.80
N GLU A 50 0.78 1.78 6.37
CA GLU A 50 1.77 2.84 6.28
C GLU A 50 2.20 3.07 4.83
N ARG A 51 2.49 2.02 4.06
CA ARG A 51 2.93 2.13 2.68
C ARG A 51 1.91 2.81 1.77
N GLU A 52 0.64 2.45 1.91
CA GLU A 52 -0.45 3.10 1.17
C GLU A 52 -0.62 4.57 1.58
N CYS A 53 -0.54 4.88 2.87
CA CYS A 53 -0.65 6.25 3.36
C CYS A 53 0.55 7.11 2.90
N GLN A 54 1.76 6.55 2.95
CA GLN A 54 2.99 7.18 2.46
C GLN A 54 2.92 7.45 0.96
N VAL A 55 2.43 6.50 0.14
CA VAL A 55 2.29 6.74 -1.31
C VAL A 55 1.24 7.80 -1.61
N ARG A 56 0.10 7.82 -0.89
CA ARG A 56 -0.89 8.90 -1.03
C ARG A 56 -0.32 10.25 -0.64
N GLU A 57 0.40 10.31 0.48
CA GLU A 57 1.02 11.55 0.95
C GLU A 57 2.15 11.99 0.03
N ALA A 58 2.99 11.07 -0.45
CA ALA A 58 4.06 11.34 -1.40
C ALA A 58 3.49 11.89 -2.72
N ASN A 59 2.42 11.29 -3.27
CA ASN A 59 1.74 11.82 -4.44
C ASN A 59 1.14 13.21 -4.19
N ARG A 60 0.60 13.45 -2.99
CA ARG A 60 0.07 14.76 -2.60
C ARG A 60 1.18 15.80 -2.49
N ILE A 61 2.29 15.46 -1.82
CA ILE A 61 3.49 16.28 -1.70
C ILE A 61 4.08 16.55 -3.09
N GLU A 62 4.22 15.54 -3.95
CA GLU A 62 4.73 15.71 -5.32
C GLU A 62 3.83 16.64 -6.14
N ARG A 63 2.50 16.50 -6.02
CA ARG A 63 1.55 17.40 -6.68
C ARG A 63 1.69 18.83 -6.16
N LEU A 64 1.83 19.01 -4.85
CA LEU A 64 2.06 20.32 -4.23
C LEU A 64 3.40 20.91 -4.66
N LEU A 65 4.47 20.12 -4.70
CA LEU A 65 5.80 20.52 -5.17
C LEU A 65 5.75 20.96 -6.64
N ARG A 66 5.09 20.18 -7.52
CA ARG A 66 4.89 20.53 -8.93
C ARG A 66 4.05 21.80 -9.11
N GLN A 67 2.98 21.95 -8.33
CA GLN A 67 2.13 23.15 -8.36
C GLN A 67 2.83 24.38 -7.79
N SER A 68 3.67 24.21 -6.78
CA SER A 68 4.34 25.30 -6.11
C SER A 68 5.40 25.99 -6.97
N ARG A 69 5.79 25.41 -8.13
CA ARG A 69 6.87 25.95 -9.00
C ARG A 69 8.05 26.47 -8.18
N LEU A 70 8.40 25.77 -7.09
CA LEU A 70 9.55 26.16 -6.30
C LEU A 70 10.76 25.94 -7.20
N PRO A 71 11.51 27.00 -7.58
CA PRO A 71 12.80 26.79 -8.21
C PRO A 71 13.58 25.90 -7.24
N LEU A 72 14.09 24.79 -7.75
CA LEU A 72 15.15 24.02 -7.11
C LEU A 72 16.37 24.94 -7.01
N GLU A 73 16.38 25.84 -6.04
CA GLU A 73 17.60 26.38 -5.47
C GLU A 73 17.89 25.59 -4.19
N LYS A 74 18.67 24.51 -4.35
CA LYS A 74 19.88 24.35 -3.57
C LYS A 74 20.85 23.38 -4.24
#